data_AF-A0A7C4RCL5-F1
#
_entry.id   AF-A0A7C4RCL5-F1
#
_cell.length_a   1.000
_cell.length_b   1.000
_cell.length_c   1.000
_cell.angle_alpha   90.00
_cell.angle_beta   90.00
_cell.angle_gamma   90.00
#
_symmetry.space_group_name_H-M   'P 1'
#
loop_
_entity.id
_entity.type
_entity.pdbx_description
1 polymer ?
#
loop_
_entity_poly.entity_id
_entity_poly.type
_entity_poly.pdbx_seq_one_letter_code
_entity_poly.pdbx_strand_id
1 'polypeptide(L)' 'MSRISKIGTRVDLTIIGIPEKLLHEFCEYVVKPLYPGGISEAIMDLMKKAVEEQKTRRKSAT' A
#
# COMPACT_ATOMS: atom_id res chain seq x y z
N MET A 1 17.11 -3.98 -0.24
CA MET A 1 16.63 -4.60 -1.49
C MET A 1 15.17 -4.96 -1.34
N SER A 2 14.29 -4.30 -2.08
CA SER A 2 12.90 -4.75 -2.26
C SER A 2 12.89 -5.97 -3.18
N ARG A 3 12.10 -6.99 -2.86
CA ARG A 3 11.92 -8.17 -3.71
C ARG A 3 10.48 -8.20 -4.20
N ILE A 4 10.31 -8.39 -5.51
CA ILE A 4 9.00 -8.59 -6.15
C ILE A 4 9.07 -9.93 -6.86
N SER A 5 8.18 -10.86 -6.50
CA SER A 5 8.08 -12.17 -7.14
C SER A 5 6.70 -12.31 -7.79
N LYS A 6 6.63 -12.75 -9.05
CA LYS A 6 5.35 -12.92 -9.76
C LYS A 6 4.81 -14.34 -9.54
N ILE A 7 3.54 -14.46 -9.16
CA ILE A 7 2.82 -15.72 -9.00
C ILE A 7 1.51 -15.62 -9.79
N GLY A 8 1.53 -16.13 -11.03
CA GLY A 8 0.37 -16.01 -11.94
C GLY A 8 0.01 -14.55 -12.21
N THR A 9 -1.19 -14.14 -11.82
CA THR A 9 -1.71 -12.76 -11.92
C THR A 9 -1.42 -11.90 -10.70
N ARG A 10 -0.76 -12.45 -9.66
CA ARG A 10 -0.41 -11.77 -8.42
C ARG A 10 1.09 -11.55 -8.31
N VAL A 11 1.47 -10.65 -7.41
CA VAL A 11 2.87 -10.42 -7.04
C VAL A 11 3.01 -10.49 -5.53
N ASP A 12 4.06 -11.15 -5.07
CA ASP A 12 4.52 -11.08 -3.69
C ASP A 12 5.50 -9.91 -3.57
N LEU A 13 5.26 -9.07 -2.58
CA LEU A 13 6.07 -7.88 -2.28
C LEU A 13 6.73 -8.05 -0.93
N THR A 14 8.06 -7.94 -0.89
CA THR A 14 8.81 -7.82 0.36
C THR A 14 9.27 -6.38 0.54
N ILE A 15 8.78 -5.74 1.60
CA ILE A 15 9.14 -4.37 2.00
C ILE A 15 10.11 -4.48 3.18
N ILE A 16 11.25 -3.80 3.09
CA ILE A 16 12.28 -3.80 4.15
C ILE A 16 12.70 -2.36 4.49
N GLY A 17 13.25 -2.18 5.69
CA GLY A 17 13.75 -0.87 6.15
C GLY A 17 12.66 0.10 6.60
N ILE A 18 11.48 -0.41 6.97
CA ILE A 18 10.42 0.40 7.58
C ILE A 18 10.75 0.60 9.06
N PRO A 19 10.75 1.84 9.58
CA PRO A 19 10.90 2.08 11.01
C PRO A 19 9.80 1.37 11.81
N GLU A 20 10.19 0.65 12.87
CA GLU A 20 9.26 -0.12 13.70
C GLU A 20 8.11 0.75 14.22
N LYS A 21 8.43 1.94 14.76
CA LYS A 21 7.44 2.88 15.28
C LYS A 21 6.41 3.28 14.22
N LEU A 22 6.86 3.53 12.98
CA LEU A 22 5.98 3.88 11.88
C LEU A 22 5.03 2.73 11.54
N LEU A 23 5.56 1.50 11.45
CA LEU A 23 4.74 0.33 11.17
C LEU A 23 3.71 0.08 12.29
N HIS A 24 4.12 0.25 13.54
CA HIS A 24 3.24 0.10 14.69
C HIS A 24 2.10 1.12 14.66
N GLU A 25 2.40 2.41 14.51
CA GLU A 25 1.38 3.47 14.44
C GLU A 25 0.43 3.26 13.26
N PHE A 26 0.97 2.88 12.09
CA PHE A 26 0.15 2.54 10.93
C PHE A 26 -0.80 1.37 11.23
N CYS A 27 -0.31 0.32 11.89
CA CYS A 27 -1.14 -0.82 12.26
C CYS A 27 -2.24 -0.44 13.27
N GLU A 28 -1.90 0.30 14.33
CA GLU A 28 -2.86 0.66 15.39
C GLU A 28 -3.92 1.65 14.90
N TYR A 29 -3.52 2.70 14.19
CA TYR A 29 -4.43 3.81 13.87
C TYR A 29 -5.07 3.69 12.49
N VAL A 30 -4.50 2.91 11.58
CA VAL A 30 -4.99 2.79 10.20
C VAL A 30 -5.47 1.37 9.91
N VAL A 31 -4.61 0.35 10.08
CA VAL A 31 -4.95 -1.03 9.67
C VAL A 31 -6.09 -1.59 10.50
N LYS A 32 -5.93 -1.68 11.83
CA LYS A 32 -6.94 -2.32 12.69
C LYS A 32 -8.34 -1.68 12.58
N PRO A 33 -8.49 -0.34 12.57
CA PRO A 33 -9.82 0.26 12.56
C PRO A 33 -10.49 0.26 11.18
N LEU A 34 -9.72 0.33 10.10
CA LEU A 34 -10.25 0.58 8.75
C LEU A 34 -10.16 -0.62 7.80
N TYR A 35 -9.28 -1.59 8.07
CA TYR A 35 -8.97 -2.70 7.15
C TYR A 35 -9.02 -4.05 7.88
N PRO A 36 -10.20 -4.70 7.98
CA PRO A 36 -10.35 -5.98 8.65
C PRO A 36 -9.56 -7.12 7.97
N GLY A 37 -9.22 -6.98 6.68
CA GLY A 37 -8.33 -7.88 5.95
C GLY A 37 -6.84 -7.64 6.24
N GLY A 38 -6.51 -6.72 7.13
CA GLY A 38 -5.17 -6.47 7.63
C GLY A 38 -4.29 -5.64 6.69
N ILE A 39 -2.98 -5.70 6.92
CA ILE A 39 -2.01 -4.78 6.30
C ILE A 39 -1.97 -4.88 4.76
N SER A 40 -2.14 -6.08 4.22
CA SER A 40 -2.14 -6.29 2.76
C SER A 40 -3.30 -5.55 2.09
N GLU A 41 -4.49 -5.57 2.71
CA GLU A 41 -5.65 -4.82 2.22
C GLU A 41 -5.37 -3.31 2.26
N ALA A 42 -4.85 -2.81 3.38
CA ALA A 42 -4.49 -1.40 3.54
C ALA A 42 -3.47 -0.94 2.48
N ILE A 43 -2.42 -1.73 2.23
CA ILE A 43 -1.40 -1.43 1.21
C ILE A 43 -2.02 -1.41 -0.19
N MET A 44 -2.87 -2.39 -0.53
CA MET A 44 -3.54 -2.42 -1.84
C MET A 44 -4.44 -1.20 -2.05
N ASP A 45 -5.15 -0.76 -1.01
CA ASP A 45 -5.99 0.43 -1.08
C ASP A 45 -5.16 1.72 -1.23
N LEU A 46 -4.06 1.86 -0.49
CA LEU A 46 -3.10 2.97 -0.67
C LEU A 46 -2.56 3.03 -2.10
N MET A 47 -2.20 1.87 -2.69
CA MET A 47 -1.73 1.82 -4.09
C MET A 47 -2.81 2.29 -5.07
N LYS A 48 -4.07 1.86 -4.88
CA LYS A 48 -5.20 2.30 -5.73
C LYS A 48 -5.41 3.81 -5.64
N LYS A 49 -5.47 4.34 -4.41
CA LYS A 49 -5.66 5.79 -4.16
C LYS A 49 -4.55 6.61 -4.82
N ALA A 50 -3.29 6.21 -4.65
CA ALA A 50 -2.15 6.91 -5.25
C ALA A 50 -2.20 6.90 -6.80
N VAL A 51 -2.62 5.78 -7.41
CA VAL A 51 -2.80 5.69 -8.87
C VAL A 51 -3.91 6.61 -9.36
N GLU A 52 -5.08 6.62 -8.70
CA GLU A 52 -6.21 7.47 -9.09
C GLU A 52 -5.92 8.96 -8.90
N GLU A 53 -5.22 9.32 -7.83
CA GLU A 53 -4.77 10.70 -7.61
C GLU A 53 -3.87 11.16 -8.77
N GLN A 54 -2.89 10.36 -9.17
CA GLN A 54 -2.00 10.69 -10.28
C GLN A 54 -2.71 10.75 -11.63
N LYS A 55 -3.66 9.84 -11.89
CA LYS A 55 -4.49 9.91 -13.11
C LYS A 55 -5.32 11.19 -13.16
N THR A 56 -5.91 11.58 -12.03
CA THR A 56 -6.74 12.78 -11.92
C THR A 56 -5.90 14.03 -12.16
N ARG A 57 -4.73 14.14 -11.53
CA ARG A 57 -3.79 15.25 -11.71
C ARG A 57 -3.34 15.42 -13.16
N ARG A 58 -3.12 14.31 -13.89
CA ARG A 58 -2.77 14.35 -15.32
C ARG A 58 -3.92 14.83 -16.20
N LYS A 59 -5.15 14.40 -15.90
CA LYS A 59 -6.35 14.82 -16.66
C LYS A 59 -6.68 16.30 -16.47
N SER A 60 -6.46 16.86 -15.28
CA SER A 60 -6.70 18.29 -15.01
C SER A 60 -5.62 19.22 -15.59
N ALA A 61 -4.51 18.67 -16.07
CA ALA A 61 -3.40 19.42 -16.66
C ALA A 61 -3.40 19.41 -18.20
N THR A 62 -4.42 18.81 -18.82
CA THR A 62 -4.64 18.76 -20.28
C THR A 62 -5.95 19.48 -20.59
#